data_AF-A0A917AX61-F1
#
_entry.id   AF-A0A917AX61-F1
#
_cell.length_a   1.000
_cell.length_b   1.000
_cell.length_c   1.000
_cell.angle_alpha   90.00
_cell.angle_beta   90.00
_cell.angle_gamma   90.00
#
_symmetry.space_group_name_H-M   'P 1'
#
loop_
_entity.id
_entity.type
_entity.pdbx_description
1 polymer ?
#
loop_
_entity_poly.entity_id
_entity_poly.type
_entity_poly.pdbx_seq_one_letter_code
_entity_poly.pdbx_strand_id
1 'polypeptide(L)' 'MAAILNALKALVSKIPFHKVPQFLAWAANLAKAAASKTAAEVTKILNFIKSNGGKIVDWFSKGYTVYEIIRMILGY' A
#
# COMPACT_ATOMS: atom_id res chain seq x y z
N MET A 1 -0.54 11.48 -3.47
CA MET A 1 0.72 10.76 -3.16
C MET A 1 1.04 10.71 -1.66
N ALA A 2 1.17 11.85 -0.96
CA ALA A 2 1.60 11.89 0.45
C ALA A 2 0.67 11.13 1.42
N ALA A 3 -0.66 11.24 1.26
CA ALA A 3 -1.62 10.59 2.15
C ALA A 3 -1.52 9.05 2.14
N ILE A 4 -1.36 8.45 0.96
CA ILE A 4 -1.19 7.00 0.80
C ILE A 4 0.13 6.55 1.41
N LEU A 5 1.22 7.26 1.12
CA LEU A 5 2.53 6.94 1.67
C LEU A 5 2.54 7.03 3.20
N ASN A 6 1.90 8.05 3.79
CA ASN A 6 1.79 8.19 5.23
C ASN A 6 0.96 7.06 5.85
N ALA A 7 -0.16 6.67 5.22
CA ALA A 7 -0.97 5.55 5.67
C ALA A 7 -0.19 4.22 5.63
N LEU A 8 0.64 4.01 4.60
CA LEU A 8 1.52 2.83 4.51
C LEU A 8 2.63 2.87 5.56
N LYS A 9 3.29 4.03 5.76
CA LYS A 9 4.34 4.21 6.77
C LYS A 9 3.84 3.91 8.19
N ALA A 10 2.57 4.22 8.49
CA ALA A 10 1.97 3.88 9.77
C ALA A 10 1.91 2.35 10.02
N LEU A 11 2.01 1.53 8.98
CA LEU A 11 2.04 0.07 9.08
C LEU A 11 3.45 -0.49 9.39
N VAL A 12 4.49 0.33 9.37
CA VAL A 12 5.89 -0.11 9.64
C VAL A 12 6.02 -0.81 10.99
N SER A 13 5.24 -0.41 11.99
CA SER A 13 5.22 -1.06 13.31
C SER A 13 4.78 -2.53 13.28
N LYS A 14 4.15 -2.98 12.18
CA LYS A 14 3.68 -4.35 11.96
C LYS A 14 4.65 -5.17 11.09
N ILE A 15 5.77 -4.57 10.65
CA ILE A 15 6.75 -5.19 9.78
C ILE A 15 7.96 -5.64 10.61
N PRO A 16 8.49 -6.86 10.40
CA PRO A 16 9.75 -7.25 11.01
C PRO A 16 10.85 -6.25 10.72
N PHE A 17 11.65 -5.87 11.72
CA PHE A 17 12.63 -4.77 11.61
C PHE A 17 13.56 -4.88 10.40
N HIS A 18 14.06 -6.09 10.11
CA HIS A 18 14.94 -6.36 8.96
C HIS A 18 14.25 -6.20 7.59
N LYS A 19 12.91 -6.20 7.53
CA LYS A 19 12.12 -5.96 6.30
C LYS A 19 11.61 -4.52 6.18
N VAL A 20 11.81 -3.67 7.19
CA VAL A 20 11.33 -2.28 7.17
C VAL A 20 11.86 -1.49 5.97
N PRO A 21 13.16 -1.55 5.61
CA PRO A 21 13.66 -0.84 4.43
C PRO A 21 12.98 -1.32 3.13
N GLN A 22 12.81 -2.64 2.99
CA GLN A 22 12.14 -3.24 1.84
C GLN A 22 10.66 -2.81 1.77
N PHE A 23 9.98 -2.80 2.91
CA PHE A 23 8.59 -2.33 3.00
C PHE A 23 8.44 -0.86 2.65
N LEU A 24 9.34 0.00 3.12
CA LEU A 24 9.30 1.44 2.81
C LEU A 24 9.51 1.70 1.32
N ALA A 25 10.45 1.00 0.68
CA ALA A 25 10.68 1.08 -0.76
C ALA A 25 9.43 0.59 -1.54
N TRP A 26 8.87 -0.53 -1.14
CA TRP A 26 7.64 -1.07 -1.72
C TRP A 26 6.45 -0.11 -1.52
N ALA A 27 6.31 0.50 -0.34
CA ALA A 27 5.25 1.44 -0.02
C ALA A 27 5.35 2.73 -0.87
N ALA A 28 6.57 3.20 -1.13
CA ALA A 28 6.80 4.32 -2.04
C ALA A 28 6.35 4.00 -3.47
N ASN A 29 6.66 2.79 -3.95
CA ASN A 29 6.21 2.32 -5.26
C ASN A 29 4.68 2.19 -5.33
N LEU A 30 4.03 1.67 -4.28
CA LEU A 30 2.57 1.59 -4.21
C LEU A 30 1.93 2.97 -4.21
N ALA A 31 2.45 3.91 -3.42
CA ALA A 31 1.93 5.27 -3.38
C ALA A 31 2.10 5.99 -4.74
N LYS A 32 3.21 5.74 -5.45
CA LYS A 32 3.46 6.28 -6.79
C LYS A 32 2.49 5.71 -7.83
N ALA A 33 2.31 4.39 -7.85
CA ALA A 33 1.39 3.73 -8.77
C ALA A 33 -0.08 4.07 -8.47
N ALA A 34 -0.44 4.27 -7.20
CA ALA A 34 -1.76 4.77 -6.84
C ALA A 34 -1.94 6.23 -7.28
N ALA A 35 -0.91 7.07 -7.24
CA ALA A 35 -0.99 8.46 -7.66
C ALA A 35 -1.19 8.65 -9.17
N SER A 36 -0.92 7.64 -9.99
CA SER A 36 -1.24 7.66 -11.43
C SER A 36 -2.68 7.24 -11.74
N LYS A 37 -3.54 7.06 -10.72
CA LYS A 37 -4.95 6.71 -10.85
C LYS A 37 -5.85 7.94 -10.74
N THR A 38 -7.14 7.76 -11.04
CA THR A 38 -8.13 8.84 -10.89
C THR A 38 -8.32 9.21 -9.42
N ALA A 39 -8.82 10.42 -9.15
CA ALA A 39 -9.06 10.88 -7.77
C ALA A 39 -10.00 9.96 -6.97
N ALA A 40 -11.01 9.38 -7.63
CA ALA A 40 -11.93 8.42 -7.02
C ALA A 40 -11.21 7.11 -6.63
N GLU A 41 -10.38 6.57 -7.52
CA GLU A 41 -9.57 5.38 -7.24
C GLU A 41 -8.54 5.62 -6.15
N VAL A 42 -7.86 6.77 -6.17
CA VAL A 42 -6.92 7.18 -5.12
C VAL A 42 -7.61 7.20 -3.75
N THR A 43 -8.84 7.73 -3.70
CA THR A 43 -9.64 7.77 -2.47
C THR A 43 -10.02 6.37 -2.01
N LYS A 44 -10.44 5.50 -2.93
CA LYS A 44 -10.74 4.08 -2.66
C LYS A 44 -9.51 3.35 -2.11
N ILE A 45 -8.34 3.55 -2.71
CA ILE A 45 -7.07 2.97 -2.26
C ILE A 45 -6.71 3.45 -0.85
N LEU A 46 -6.76 4.77 -0.62
CA LEU A 46 -6.45 5.36 0.68
C LEU A 46 -7.37 4.79 1.78
N ASN A 47 -8.68 4.74 1.53
CA ASN A 47 -9.64 4.20 2.47
C ASN A 47 -9.41 2.71 2.72
N PHE A 48 -9.10 1.93 1.67
CA PHE A 48 -8.78 0.52 1.82
C PHE A 48 -7.57 0.31 2.72
N ILE A 49 -6.47 1.03 2.51
CA ILE A 49 -5.25 0.91 3.33
C ILE A 49 -5.54 1.23 4.80
N LYS A 50 -6.32 2.28 5.07
CA LYS A 50 -6.71 2.67 6.43
C LYS A 50 -7.55 1.59 7.12
N SER A 51 -8.54 1.04 6.43
CA SER A 51 -9.47 0.04 7.00
C SER A 51 -8.91 -1.38 7.01
N ASN A 52 -7.95 -1.71 6.13
CA ASN A 52 -7.45 -3.06 5.91
C ASN A 52 -5.92 -3.15 6.03
N GLY A 53 -5.30 -2.37 6.92
CA GLY A 53 -3.84 -2.33 7.07
C GLY A 53 -3.21 -3.70 7.32
N GLY A 54 -3.91 -4.64 7.99
CA GLY A 54 -3.43 -6.02 8.15
C GLY A 54 -3.29 -6.78 6.84
N LYS A 55 -4.25 -6.63 5.90
CA LYS A 55 -4.18 -7.26 4.57
C LYS A 55 -3.03 -6.68 3.74
N ILE A 56 -2.77 -5.39 3.86
CA ILE A 56 -1.64 -4.74 3.17
C ILE A 56 -0.30 -5.33 3.62
N VAL A 57 -0.13 -5.52 4.93
CA VAL A 57 1.08 -6.14 5.49
C VAL A 57 1.20 -7.61 5.06
N ASP A 58 0.09 -8.35 5.03
CA ASP A 58 0.04 -9.74 4.55
C ASP A 58 0.43 -9.84 3.07
N TRP A 59 -0.14 -9.00 2.20
CA TRP A 59 0.19 -8.98 0.77
C TRP A 59 1.65 -8.61 0.50
N PHE A 60 2.20 -7.63 1.23
CA PHE A 60 3.64 -7.35 1.20
C PHE A 60 4.45 -8.59 1.58
N SER A 61 4.07 -9.26 2.67
CA SER A 61 4.79 -10.44 3.18
C SER A 61 4.73 -11.63 2.22
N LYS A 62 3.63 -11.77 1.48
CA LYS A 62 3.42 -12.78 0.43
C LYS A 62 4.08 -12.41 -0.91
N GLY A 63 4.68 -11.23 -1.03
CA GLY A 63 5.40 -10.82 -2.23
C GLY A 63 4.51 -10.39 -3.41
N TYR A 64 3.27 -10.00 -3.15
CA TYR A 64 2.40 -9.46 -4.19
C TYR A 64 3.00 -8.19 -4.79
N THR A 65 2.88 -8.06 -6.12
CA THR A 65 3.32 -6.86 -6.82
C THR A 65 2.40 -5.68 -6.51
N VAL A 66 2.95 -4.47 -6.63
CA VAL A 66 2.18 -3.22 -6.49
C VAL A 66 0.97 -3.20 -7.43
N TYR A 67 1.14 -3.69 -8.66
CA TYR A 67 0.07 -3.70 -9.66
C TYR A 67 -1.06 -4.65 -9.29
N GLU A 68 -0.75 -5.85 -8.81
CA GLU A 68 -1.76 -6.81 -8.34
C GLU A 68 -2.56 -6.24 -7.18
N ILE A 69 -1.89 -5.61 -6.21
CA ILE A 69 -2.57 -5.02 -5.05
C ILE A 69 -3.49 -3.89 -5.45
N ILE A 70 -3.05 -3.00 -6.35
CA ILE A 70 -3.91 -1.92 -6.85
C ILE A 70 -5.14 -2.49 -7.57
N ARG A 71 -4.97 -3.51 -8.41
CA ARG A 71 -6.07 -4.22 -9.08
C ARG A 71 -7.05 -4.85 -8.08
N MET A 72 -6.54 -5.59 -7.10
CA MET A 72 -7.35 -6.22 -6.05
C MET A 72 -8.14 -5.19 -5.23
N ILE A 73 -7.55 -4.04 -4.90
CA ILE A 73 -8.23 -2.97 -4.15
C ILE A 73 -9.34 -2.33 -4.99
N LEU A 74 -9.08 -2.13 -6.28
CA LEU A 74 -10.02 -1.42 -7.14
C LEU A 74 -11.11 -2.34 -7.71
N GLY A 75 -10.88 -3.66 -7.74
CA GLY A 75 -11.85 -4.68 -8.12
C GLY A 75 -11.88 -4.99 -9.60
N TYR A 76 -10.74 -4.92 -10.28
CA TYR A 76 -10.59 -5.21 -11.71
C TYR A 76 -9.27 -5.91 -12.02
#